data_AF-A0A9D1CWK6-F1
#
_entry.id   AF-A0A9D1CWK6-F1
#
_cell.length_a   1.000
_cell.length_b   1.000
_cell.length_c   1.000
_cell.angle_alpha   90.00
_cell.angle_beta   90.00
_cell.angle_gamma   90.00
#
_symmetry.space_group_name_H-M   'P 1'
#
loop_
_entity.id
_entity.type
_entity.pdbx_description
1 polymer ?
#
loop_
_entity_poly.entity_id
_entity_poly.type
_entity_poly.pdbx_seq_one_letter_code
_entity_poly.pdbx_strand_id
1 'polypeptide(L)'
;MYHRTILIQYRQGVSQTDASGMLGAFQNLPGRVNGLVNVSVNLLQGDYDVSIDLIFDSEQARRNCAFDDSYRSALTWARDLSDRMESTESSDGQSAPVGDFGLPMKWHKFLIYFALWAGAVLNLISGAQMFFMGINAGNAWLYEMTSGLRALYIVSGIFMIAIGVFQIFTRSALARFSRRGPRMVVWLYASLVILNALEILMAWLPFGVPLNYLLTADVWFYLIEGVLMTWANQVYYRKRAALFIN
;
A
#
# COMPACT_ATOMS: atom_id res chain seq x y z
N MET A 1 6.95 -7.54 -18.01
CA MET A 1 6.06 -8.70 -18.15
C MET A 1 4.83 -8.23 -18.89
N TYR A 2 4.35 -9.03 -19.84
CA TYR A 2 3.24 -8.68 -20.71
C TYR A 2 2.00 -9.46 -20.27
N HIS A 3 0.86 -8.80 -20.21
CA HIS A 3 -0.35 -9.37 -19.63
C HIS A 3 -1.45 -9.50 -20.67
N ARG A 4 -2.22 -10.60 -20.57
CA ARG A 4 -3.52 -10.75 -21.24
C ARG A 4 -4.53 -11.17 -20.17
N THR A 5 -5.56 -10.37 -20.01
CA THR A 5 -6.68 -10.64 -19.10
C THR A 5 -7.88 -11.06 -19.91
N ILE A 6 -8.49 -12.20 -19.57
CA ILE A 6 -9.72 -12.69 -20.17
C ILE A 6 -10.81 -12.61 -19.11
N LEU A 7 -11.86 -11.84 -19.39
CA LEU A 7 -13.05 -11.70 -18.57
C LEU A 7 -14.16 -12.60 -19.15
N ILE A 8 -14.79 -13.38 -18.29
CA ILE A 8 -15.82 -14.35 -18.68
C ILE A 8 -17.06 -14.15 -17.84
N GLN A 9 -18.19 -13.99 -18.52
CA GLN A 9 -19.53 -14.15 -17.97
C GLN A 9 -20.08 -15.48 -18.49
N TYR A 10 -20.41 -16.40 -17.58
CA TYR A 10 -20.91 -17.73 -17.92
C TYR A 10 -22.35 -17.67 -18.44
N ARG A 11 -22.70 -18.60 -19.35
CA ARG A 11 -24.09 -18.80 -19.74
C ARG A 11 -24.91 -19.34 -18.57
N GLN A 12 -26.20 -19.05 -18.56
CA GLN A 12 -27.10 -19.64 -17.57
C GLN A 12 -27.09 -21.18 -17.68
N GLY A 13 -26.92 -21.86 -16.54
CA GLY A 13 -26.93 -23.32 -16.46
C GLY A 13 -25.57 -24.01 -16.57
N VAL A 14 -24.46 -23.27 -16.64
CA VAL A 14 -23.11 -23.87 -16.56
C VAL A 14 -22.89 -24.53 -15.21
N SER A 15 -22.46 -25.79 -15.22
CA SER A 15 -22.17 -26.54 -13.99
C SER A 15 -20.87 -26.08 -13.34
N GLN A 16 -20.77 -26.19 -12.01
CA GLN A 16 -19.54 -25.88 -11.28
C GLN A 16 -18.36 -26.78 -11.73
N THR A 17 -18.66 -28.02 -12.16
CA THR A 17 -17.66 -28.96 -12.67
C THR A 17 -17.09 -28.50 -14.00
N ASP A 18 -17.92 -28.02 -14.92
CA ASP A 18 -17.46 -27.50 -16.22
C ASP A 18 -16.66 -26.21 -16.06
N ALA A 19 -17.14 -25.30 -15.20
CA ALA A 19 -16.43 -24.06 -14.90
C ALA A 19 -15.04 -24.33 -14.28
N SER A 20 -14.96 -25.22 -13.29
CA SER A 20 -13.68 -25.56 -12.65
C SER A 20 -12.75 -26.34 -13.57
N GLY A 21 -13.28 -27.23 -14.43
CA GLY A 21 -12.50 -27.92 -15.46
C GLY A 21 -11.87 -26.96 -16.48
N MET A 22 -12.65 -26.00 -16.97
CA MET A 22 -12.15 -24.96 -17.88
C MET A 22 -11.08 -24.09 -17.20
N LEU A 23 -11.27 -23.68 -15.94
CA LEU A 23 -10.26 -22.91 -15.21
C LEU A 23 -8.97 -23.72 -14.98
N GLY A 24 -9.09 -25.01 -14.68
CA GLY A 24 -7.96 -25.93 -14.59
C GLY A 24 -7.19 -26.07 -15.90
N ALA A 25 -7.86 -26.03 -17.05
CA ALA A 25 -7.20 -26.05 -18.35
C ALA A 25 -6.27 -24.84 -18.55
N PHE A 26 -6.69 -23.65 -18.11
CA PHE A 26 -5.85 -22.44 -18.13
C PHE A 26 -4.71 -22.49 -17.11
N GLN A 27 -4.96 -22.96 -15.90
CA GLN A 27 -3.94 -23.07 -14.85
C GLN A 27 -2.81 -24.06 -15.19
N ASN A 28 -3.06 -25.01 -16.09
CA ASN A 28 -2.08 -25.99 -16.56
C ASN A 28 -1.30 -25.56 -17.82
N LEU A 29 -1.52 -24.34 -18.32
CA LEU A 29 -0.79 -23.79 -19.46
C LEU A 29 0.68 -23.43 -19.17
N PRO A 30 1.06 -22.94 -17.96
CA PRO A 30 2.46 -22.68 -17.65
C PRO A 30 3.33 -23.93 -17.86
N GLY A 31 4.40 -23.79 -18.64
CA GLY A 31 5.28 -24.90 -19.04
C GLY A 31 4.85 -25.66 -20.30
N ARG A 32 3.60 -25.46 -20.79
CA ARG A 32 3.14 -25.96 -22.10
C ARG A 32 3.21 -24.87 -23.17
N VAL A 33 2.80 -23.66 -22.81
CA VAL A 33 2.86 -22.49 -23.70
C VAL A 33 4.21 -21.80 -23.52
N ASN A 34 4.96 -21.68 -24.61
CA ASN A 34 6.29 -21.06 -24.58
C ASN A 34 6.22 -19.58 -24.15
N GLY A 35 7.01 -19.20 -23.15
CA GLY A 35 7.08 -17.86 -22.58
C GLY A 35 5.89 -17.43 -21.71
N LEU A 36 4.94 -18.34 -21.42
CA LEU A 36 3.91 -18.13 -20.40
C LEU A 36 4.48 -18.48 -19.02
N VAL A 37 4.65 -17.45 -18.19
CA VAL A 37 5.29 -17.54 -16.88
C VAL A 37 4.30 -18.01 -15.82
N ASN A 38 3.08 -17.49 -15.86
CA ASN A 38 2.06 -17.78 -14.85
C ASN A 38 0.64 -17.52 -15.38
N VAL A 39 -0.34 -18.17 -14.75
CA VAL A 39 -1.77 -17.93 -14.94
C VAL A 39 -2.43 -17.78 -13.58
N SER A 40 -3.14 -16.67 -13.37
CA SER A 40 -4.00 -16.48 -12.19
C SER A 40 -5.46 -16.42 -12.57
N VAL A 41 -6.30 -17.01 -11.71
CA VAL A 41 -7.75 -17.03 -11.86
C VAL A 41 -8.34 -16.28 -10.68
N ASN A 42 -9.21 -15.30 -10.94
CA ASN A 42 -9.90 -14.55 -9.90
C ASN A 42 -11.41 -14.61 -10.12
N LEU A 43 -12.16 -14.98 -9.10
CA LEU A 43 -13.61 -14.86 -9.10
C LEU A 43 -13.99 -13.39 -8.89
N LEU A 44 -14.87 -12.87 -9.75
CA LEU A 44 -15.30 -11.48 -9.72
C LEU A 44 -16.69 -11.34 -9.09
N GLN A 45 -17.00 -10.13 -8.61
CA GLN A 45 -18.34 -9.73 -8.19
C GLN A 45 -18.77 -8.56 -9.07
N GLY A 46 -19.68 -8.78 -10.01
CA GLY A 46 -20.13 -7.77 -10.97
C GLY A 46 -20.66 -8.36 -12.27
N ASP A 47 -20.40 -7.70 -13.39
CA ASP A 47 -20.90 -8.09 -14.72
C ASP A 47 -20.22 -9.34 -15.31
N TYR A 48 -19.08 -9.76 -14.76
CA TYR A 48 -18.37 -10.98 -15.14
C TYR A 48 -18.21 -11.88 -13.91
N ASP A 49 -18.19 -13.20 -14.13
CA ASP A 49 -18.08 -14.19 -13.08
C ASP A 49 -16.62 -14.49 -12.73
N VAL A 50 -15.73 -14.45 -13.72
CA VAL A 50 -14.31 -14.80 -13.54
C VAL A 50 -13.38 -13.99 -14.44
N SER A 51 -12.18 -13.70 -13.95
CA SER A 51 -11.03 -13.22 -14.74
C SER A 51 -9.90 -14.24 -14.76
N ILE A 52 -9.26 -14.37 -15.92
CA ILE A 52 -8.08 -15.20 -16.14
C ILE A 52 -6.95 -14.30 -16.64
N ASP A 53 -5.91 -14.15 -15.83
CA ASP A 53 -4.74 -13.32 -16.15
C ASP A 53 -3.56 -14.21 -16.56
N LEU A 54 -3.13 -14.05 -17.82
CA LEU A 54 -1.96 -14.72 -18.38
C LEU A 54 -0.76 -13.76 -18.35
N ILE A 55 0.36 -14.22 -17.80
CA ILE A 55 1.59 -13.44 -17.65
C ILE A 55 2.67 -14.02 -18.56
N PHE A 56 3.19 -13.20 -19.47
CA PHE A 56 4.23 -13.59 -20.43
C PHE A 56 5.56 -12.89 -20.15
N ASP A 57 6.66 -13.58 -20.44
CA ASP A 57 8.01 -13.06 -20.31
C ASP A 57 8.35 -11.97 -21.36
N SER A 58 7.74 -12.09 -22.54
CA SER A 58 8.01 -11.28 -23.72
C SER A 58 6.72 -11.01 -24.50
N GLU A 59 6.70 -9.91 -25.25
CA GLU A 59 5.57 -9.57 -26.11
C GLU A 59 5.40 -10.61 -27.22
N GLN A 60 6.53 -11.12 -27.74
CA GLN A 60 6.55 -12.16 -28.76
C GLN A 60 5.90 -13.44 -28.25
N ALA A 61 6.16 -13.86 -27.00
CA ALA A 61 5.49 -15.01 -26.40
C ALA A 61 3.97 -14.80 -26.29
N ARG A 62 3.52 -13.61 -25.88
CA ARG A 62 2.10 -13.24 -25.80
C ARG A 62 1.41 -13.28 -27.18
N ARG A 63 2.09 -12.80 -28.23
CA ARG A 63 1.58 -12.87 -29.61
C ARG A 63 1.57 -14.31 -30.12
N ASN A 64 2.63 -15.06 -29.86
CA ASN A 64 2.78 -16.45 -30.31
C ASN A 64 1.84 -17.42 -29.58
N CYS A 65 1.41 -17.10 -28.37
CA CYS A 65 0.47 -17.89 -27.58
C CYS A 65 -0.83 -18.22 -28.34
N ALA A 66 -1.28 -17.36 -29.25
CA ALA A 66 -2.47 -17.63 -30.07
C ALA A 66 -2.31 -18.83 -31.03
N PHE A 67 -1.07 -19.23 -31.33
CA PHE A 67 -0.75 -20.37 -32.20
C PHE A 67 -0.55 -21.68 -31.42
N ASP A 68 -0.60 -21.66 -30.09
CA ASP A 68 -0.43 -22.85 -29.26
C ASP A 68 -1.74 -23.65 -29.15
N ASP A 69 -1.69 -24.96 -29.42
CA ASP A 69 -2.87 -25.82 -29.43
C ASP A 69 -3.52 -25.99 -28.05
N SER A 70 -2.71 -25.99 -26.98
CA SER A 70 -3.22 -26.10 -25.60
C SER A 70 -3.98 -24.83 -25.23
N TYR A 71 -3.43 -23.67 -25.57
CA TYR A 71 -4.09 -22.38 -25.36
C TYR A 71 -5.39 -22.28 -26.18
N ARG A 72 -5.36 -22.66 -27.45
CA ARG A 72 -6.54 -22.62 -28.33
C ARG A 72 -7.66 -23.54 -27.84
N SER A 73 -7.31 -24.72 -27.34
CA SER A 73 -8.27 -25.66 -26.75
C SER A 73 -8.94 -25.05 -25.51
N ALA A 74 -8.14 -24.50 -24.58
CA ALA A 74 -8.66 -23.83 -23.39
C ALA A 74 -9.54 -22.61 -23.72
N LEU A 75 -9.13 -21.79 -24.69
CA LEU A 75 -9.88 -20.62 -25.14
C LEU A 75 -11.20 -21.00 -25.82
N THR A 76 -11.22 -22.10 -26.56
CA THR A 76 -12.46 -22.59 -27.20
C THR A 76 -13.44 -23.07 -26.15
N TRP A 77 -12.97 -23.81 -25.14
CA TRP A 77 -13.80 -24.22 -24.02
C TRP A 77 -14.38 -23.03 -23.24
N ALA A 78 -13.58 -21.99 -22.99
CA ALA A 78 -14.07 -20.75 -22.39
C ALA A 78 -15.16 -20.07 -23.22
N ARG A 79 -15.02 -20.06 -24.56
CA ARG A 79 -16.05 -19.50 -25.46
C ARG A 79 -17.36 -20.28 -25.42
N ASP A 80 -17.28 -21.60 -25.32
CA ASP A 80 -18.48 -22.45 -25.26
C ASP A 80 -19.28 -22.25 -23.97
N LEU A 81 -18.58 -22.03 -22.85
CA LEU A 81 -19.21 -21.79 -21.55
C LEU A 81 -19.63 -20.33 -21.32
N SER A 82 -19.18 -19.38 -22.15
CA SER A 82 -19.40 -17.95 -21.93
C SER A 82 -20.57 -17.40 -22.73
N ASP A 83 -21.38 -16.55 -22.08
CA ASP A 83 -22.38 -15.69 -22.73
C ASP A 83 -21.70 -14.45 -23.30
N ARG A 84 -20.79 -13.87 -22.51
CA ARG A 84 -19.93 -12.75 -22.89
C ARG A 84 -18.50 -13.04 -22.49
N MET A 85 -17.57 -12.76 -23.40
CA MET A 85 -16.14 -12.92 -23.15
C MET A 85 -15.38 -11.74 -23.75
N GLU A 86 -14.52 -11.12 -22.95
CA GLU A 86 -13.69 -9.99 -23.38
C GLU A 86 -12.23 -10.29 -23.05
N SER A 87 -11.33 -9.94 -23.96
CA SER A 87 -9.90 -10.07 -23.75
C SER A 87 -9.27 -8.69 -23.82
N THR A 88 -8.57 -8.30 -22.77
CA THR A 88 -7.79 -7.06 -22.73
C THR A 88 -6.31 -7.39 -22.71
N GLU A 89 -5.54 -6.66 -23.51
CA GLU A 89 -4.08 -6.80 -23.59
C GLU A 89 -3.41 -5.58 -22.97
N SER A 90 -2.32 -5.76 -22.24
CA SER A 90 -1.56 -4.61 -21.74
C SER A 90 -0.89 -3.88 -22.90
N SER A 91 -1.18 -2.59 -23.07
CA SER A 91 -0.47 -1.70 -24.01
C SER A 91 0.99 -1.52 -23.60
N ASP A 92 1.88 -1.49 -24.59
CA ASP A 92 3.34 -1.54 -24.48
C ASP A 92 3.96 -0.67 -23.37
N GLY A 93 4.97 -1.23 -22.71
CA GLY A 93 5.93 -0.49 -21.86
C GLY A 93 5.39 0.02 -20.52
N GLN A 94 4.08 0.01 -20.31
CA GLN A 94 3.50 0.24 -18.99
C GLN A 94 3.39 -1.12 -18.32
N SER A 95 4.24 -1.37 -17.31
CA SER A 95 4.00 -2.40 -16.30
C SER A 95 2.50 -2.41 -16.03
N ALA A 96 1.83 -3.54 -16.27
CA ALA A 96 0.41 -3.67 -15.96
C ALA A 96 0.19 -2.99 -14.60
N PRO A 97 -0.82 -2.11 -14.44
CA PRO A 97 -1.05 -1.52 -13.14
C PRO A 97 -1.16 -2.68 -12.18
N VAL A 98 -0.19 -2.79 -11.25
CA VAL A 98 -0.21 -3.79 -10.19
C VAL A 98 -1.48 -3.49 -9.39
N GLY A 99 -2.57 -4.14 -9.79
CA GLY A 99 -3.88 -3.54 -9.58
C GLY A 99 -4.97 -4.13 -10.46
N ASP A 100 -5.02 -5.46 -10.60
CA ASP A 100 -6.32 -6.13 -10.57
C ASP A 100 -6.27 -7.50 -9.88
N PHE A 101 -5.57 -7.54 -8.75
CA PHE A 101 -6.08 -8.36 -7.65
C PHE A 101 -7.35 -7.61 -7.22
N GLY A 102 -8.55 -8.19 -7.32
CA GLY A 102 -9.85 -7.54 -7.06
C GLY A 102 -10.06 -6.91 -5.66
N LEU A 103 -8.98 -6.61 -4.94
CA LEU A 103 -8.91 -5.84 -3.72
C LEU A 103 -8.73 -4.36 -4.04
N PRO A 104 -9.74 -3.50 -3.77
CA PRO A 104 -9.62 -2.07 -4.04
C PRO A 104 -8.42 -1.45 -3.31
N MET A 105 -7.62 -0.68 -4.07
CA MET A 105 -6.37 -0.03 -3.60
C MET A 105 -6.55 1.46 -3.28
N LYS A 106 -7.79 1.91 -3.06
CA LYS A 106 -8.12 3.33 -2.82
C LYS A 106 -7.34 3.90 -1.62
N TRP A 107 -7.26 3.14 -0.52
CA TRP A 107 -6.50 3.53 0.67
C TRP A 107 -5.00 3.65 0.39
N HIS A 108 -4.42 2.66 -0.30
CA HIS A 108 -3.02 2.72 -0.70
C HIS A 108 -2.72 3.95 -1.57
N LYS A 109 -3.56 4.22 -2.58
CA LYS A 109 -3.45 5.41 -3.43
C LYS A 109 -3.53 6.69 -2.59
N PHE A 110 -4.51 6.80 -1.69
CA PHE A 110 -4.62 7.94 -0.78
C PHE A 110 -3.34 8.16 0.05
N LEU A 111 -2.76 7.10 0.61
CA LEU A 111 -1.52 7.19 1.39
C LEU A 111 -0.35 7.73 0.55
N ILE A 112 -0.12 7.20 -0.65
CA ILE A 112 1.06 7.55 -1.45
C ILE A 112 0.94 8.87 -2.21
N TYR A 113 -0.29 9.29 -2.53
CA TYR A 113 -0.55 10.53 -3.26
C TYR A 113 -0.75 11.72 -2.33
N PHE A 114 -1.28 11.50 -1.11
CA PHE A 114 -1.64 12.60 -0.22
C PHE A 114 -1.09 12.40 1.20
N ALA A 115 -1.56 11.40 1.95
CA ALA A 115 -1.39 11.39 3.41
C ALA A 115 0.07 11.39 3.87
N LEU A 116 0.94 10.61 3.21
CA LEU A 116 2.36 10.56 3.56
C LEU A 116 3.11 11.84 3.17
N TRP A 117 2.68 12.52 2.10
CA TRP A 117 3.25 13.82 1.72
C TRP A 117 2.80 14.93 2.66
N ALA A 118 1.50 15.02 2.92
CA ALA A 118 0.94 15.99 3.86
C ALA A 118 1.55 15.82 5.25
N GLY A 119 1.60 14.57 5.75
CA GLY A 119 2.25 14.26 7.01
C GLY A 119 3.72 14.64 7.04
N ALA A 120 4.48 14.37 5.96
CA ALA A 120 5.89 14.73 5.89
C ALA A 120 6.09 16.24 5.99
N VAL A 121 5.31 17.02 5.24
CA VAL A 121 5.37 18.49 5.26
C VAL A 121 5.03 19.02 6.66
N LEU A 122 3.96 18.52 7.28
CA LEU A 122 3.55 18.95 8.62
C LEU A 122 4.63 18.63 9.66
N ASN A 123 5.18 17.40 9.68
CA ASN A 123 6.23 17.03 10.62
C ASN A 123 7.54 17.81 10.39
N LEU A 124 7.90 18.09 9.14
CA LEU A 124 9.07 18.91 8.83
C LEU A 124 8.91 20.36 9.30
N ILE A 125 7.73 20.96 9.08
CA ILE A 125 7.43 22.33 9.53
C ILE A 125 7.43 22.39 11.06
N SER A 126 6.66 21.52 11.73
CA SER A 126 6.59 21.48 13.19
C SER A 126 7.95 21.20 13.82
N GLY A 127 8.71 20.25 13.24
CA GLY A 127 10.05 19.92 13.70
C GLY A 127 11.03 21.08 13.56
N ALA A 128 10.99 21.80 12.42
CA ALA A 128 11.80 23.00 12.25
C ALA A 128 11.41 24.10 13.24
N GLN A 129 10.12 24.35 13.44
CA GLN A 129 9.64 25.33 14.41
C GLN A 129 10.12 25.02 15.83
N MET A 130 9.97 23.77 16.28
CA MET A 130 10.46 23.34 17.60
C MET A 130 11.98 23.46 17.72
N PHE A 131 12.72 23.02 16.71
CA PHE A 131 14.17 23.11 16.69
C PHE A 131 14.65 24.57 16.81
N PHE A 132 14.11 25.46 15.97
CA PHE A 132 14.43 26.88 15.99
C PHE A 132 13.99 27.56 17.29
N MET A 133 12.88 27.17 17.88
CA MET A 133 12.43 27.67 19.18
C MET A 133 13.42 27.28 20.29
N GLY A 134 13.92 26.05 20.27
CA GLY A 134 14.91 25.56 21.23
C GLY A 134 16.26 26.30 21.15
N ILE A 135 16.76 26.57 19.93
CA ILE A 135 18.05 27.27 19.75
C ILE A 135 17.94 28.80 19.88
N ASN A 136 16.79 29.40 19.53
CA ASN A 136 16.59 30.85 19.56
C ASN A 136 15.87 31.36 20.83
N ALA A 137 15.83 30.55 21.89
CA ALA A 137 15.23 30.89 23.18
C ALA A 137 15.86 32.12 23.90
N GLY A 138 16.78 32.85 23.26
CA GLY A 138 17.29 34.14 23.70
C GLY A 138 16.44 35.35 23.26
N ASN A 139 15.40 35.17 22.44
CA ASN A 139 14.49 36.24 22.04
C ASN A 139 13.40 36.46 23.11
N ALA A 140 13.10 37.73 23.42
CA ALA A 140 12.35 38.32 24.54
C ALA A 140 11.16 37.56 25.21
N TRP A 141 10.57 36.54 24.58
CA TRP A 141 9.40 35.80 25.06
C TRP A 141 9.80 34.48 25.78
N LEU A 142 11.09 34.13 25.78
CA LEU A 142 11.65 32.84 26.22
C LEU A 142 12.70 32.95 27.33
N TYR A 143 12.86 34.12 27.95
CA TYR A 143 13.84 34.35 29.02
C TYR A 143 13.61 33.48 30.26
N GLU A 144 12.42 32.89 30.41
CA GLU A 144 12.08 31.96 31.50
C GLU A 144 12.28 30.47 31.14
N MET A 145 12.70 30.16 29.90
CA MET A 145 12.81 28.76 29.47
C MET A 145 14.08 28.11 30.01
N THR A 146 13.90 27.16 30.93
CA THR A 146 15.00 26.39 31.54
C THR A 146 15.83 25.65 30.49
N SER A 147 17.11 25.40 30.79
CA SER A 147 18.02 24.66 29.91
C SER A 147 17.48 23.28 29.52
N GLY A 148 16.80 22.60 30.45
CA GLY A 148 16.14 21.32 30.20
C GLY A 148 15.01 21.42 29.17
N LEU A 149 14.17 22.45 29.27
CA LEU A 149 13.07 22.65 28.33
C LEU A 149 13.60 22.99 26.93
N ARG A 150 14.69 23.77 26.83
CA ARG A 150 15.38 24.02 25.54
C ARG A 150 15.85 22.73 24.88
N ALA A 151 16.50 21.85 25.65
CA ALA A 151 16.95 20.56 25.14
C ALA A 151 15.79 19.70 24.63
N LEU A 152 14.66 19.70 25.35
CA LEU A 152 13.44 18.98 24.93
C LEU A 152 12.95 19.46 23.56
N TYR A 153 12.81 20.77 23.35
CA TYR A 153 12.37 21.33 22.05
C TYR A 153 13.33 20.99 20.91
N ILE A 154 14.65 21.05 21.13
CA ILE A 154 15.65 20.69 20.12
C ILE A 154 15.52 19.21 19.74
N VAL A 155 15.44 18.33 20.74
CA VAL A 155 15.36 16.88 20.54
C VAL A 155 14.04 16.48 19.87
N SER A 156 12.92 17.01 20.32
CA SER A 156 11.61 16.83 19.68
C SER A 156 11.62 17.30 18.23
N GLY A 157 12.19 18.47 17.96
CA GLY A 157 12.33 19.01 16.61
C GLY A 157 13.10 18.06 15.68
N ILE A 158 14.22 17.51 16.14
CA ILE A 158 15.02 16.52 15.39
C ILE A 158 14.20 15.25 15.11
N PHE A 159 13.49 14.71 16.10
CA PHE A 159 12.68 13.51 15.91
C PHE A 159 11.52 13.74 14.95
N MET A 160 10.84 14.89 15.02
CA MET A 160 9.78 15.24 14.05
C MET A 160 10.33 15.34 12.63
N ILE A 161 11.50 15.97 12.43
CA ILE A 161 12.16 16.02 11.12
C ILE A 161 12.50 14.60 10.64
N ALA A 162 13.04 13.74 11.51
CA ALA A 162 13.35 12.35 11.19
C ALA A 162 12.09 11.56 10.79
N ILE A 163 10.96 11.76 11.47
CA ILE A 163 9.67 11.17 11.09
C ILE A 163 9.23 11.68 9.71
N GLY A 164 9.31 12.99 9.45
CA GLY A 164 8.96 13.56 8.15
C GLY A 164 9.79 12.95 7.01
N VAL A 165 11.09 12.79 7.22
CA VAL A 165 11.97 12.08 6.28
C VAL A 165 11.57 10.61 6.12
N PHE A 166 11.25 9.94 7.22
CA PHE A 166 10.80 8.54 7.19
C PHE A 166 9.47 8.36 6.45
N GLN A 167 8.57 9.34 6.48
CA GLN A 167 7.34 9.35 5.68
C GLN A 167 7.63 9.37 4.18
N ILE A 168 8.61 10.16 3.73
CA ILE A 168 9.03 10.23 2.32
C ILE A 168 9.62 8.89 1.85
N PHE A 169 10.47 8.27 2.68
CA PHE A 169 11.02 6.94 2.38
C PHE A 169 9.94 5.85 2.35
N THR A 170 9.04 5.87 3.33
CA THR A 170 7.90 4.94 3.40
C THR A 170 7.01 5.06 2.17
N ARG A 171 6.71 6.29 1.75
CA ARG A 171 5.96 6.56 0.51
C ARG A 171 6.66 5.98 -0.70
N SER A 172 7.97 6.21 -0.82
CA SER A 172 8.76 5.70 -1.94
C SER A 172 8.80 4.17 -1.99
N ALA A 173 8.92 3.53 -0.82
CA ALA A 173 8.87 2.07 -0.70
C ALA A 173 7.49 1.50 -1.06
N LEU A 174 6.41 2.17 -0.63
CA LEU A 174 5.04 1.78 -0.97
C LEU A 174 4.74 1.97 -2.46
N ALA A 175 5.13 3.10 -3.06
CA ALA A 175 4.90 3.38 -4.48
C ALA A 175 5.65 2.40 -5.40
N ARG A 176 6.79 1.86 -4.96
CA ARG A 176 7.56 0.84 -5.68
C ARG A 176 7.08 -0.59 -5.41
N PHE A 177 6.00 -0.75 -4.64
CA PHE A 177 5.51 -2.06 -4.20
C PHE A 177 6.61 -2.91 -3.56
N SER A 178 7.49 -2.27 -2.79
CA SER A 178 8.58 -2.99 -2.14
C SER A 178 8.08 -3.83 -0.98
N ARG A 179 8.68 -5.02 -0.78
CA ARG A 179 8.44 -5.94 0.33
C ARG A 179 8.56 -5.29 1.71
N ARG A 180 9.35 -4.22 1.83
CA ARG A 180 9.53 -3.47 3.08
C ARG A 180 8.45 -2.39 3.30
N GLY A 181 7.79 -1.91 2.24
CA GLY A 181 6.83 -0.79 2.30
C GLY A 181 5.71 -0.98 3.32
N PRO A 182 4.97 -2.10 3.30
CA PRO A 182 3.94 -2.42 4.31
C PRO A 182 4.43 -2.36 5.75
N ARG A 183 5.66 -2.82 5.99
CA ARG A 183 6.23 -2.82 7.33
C ARG A 183 6.64 -1.41 7.75
N MET A 184 7.21 -0.65 6.83
CA MET A 184 7.62 0.74 7.08
C MET A 184 6.44 1.62 7.46
N VAL A 185 5.29 1.51 6.79
CA VAL A 185 4.12 2.34 7.12
C VAL A 185 3.51 1.99 8.48
N VAL A 186 3.52 0.71 8.88
CA VAL A 186 3.11 0.32 10.24
C VAL A 186 4.07 0.90 11.27
N TRP A 187 5.38 0.76 11.07
CA TRP A 187 6.37 1.34 11.96
C TRP A 187 6.32 2.85 12.02
N LEU A 188 6.01 3.51 10.91
CA LEU A 188 5.87 4.96 10.86
C LEU A 188 4.79 5.46 11.82
N TYR A 189 3.57 4.90 11.73
CA TYR A 189 2.48 5.29 12.62
C TYR A 189 2.71 4.84 14.06
N ALA A 190 3.35 3.67 14.27
CA ALA A 190 3.74 3.25 15.62
C ALA A 190 4.76 4.22 16.24
N SER A 191 5.77 4.65 15.48
CA SER A 191 6.77 5.62 15.93
C SER A 191 6.17 6.98 16.24
N LEU A 192 5.15 7.43 15.49
CA LEU A 192 4.40 8.64 15.81
C LEU A 192 3.71 8.55 17.18
N VAL A 193 3.05 7.42 17.49
CA VAL A 193 2.42 7.20 18.80
C VAL A 193 3.47 7.17 19.91
N ILE A 194 4.57 6.45 19.70
CA ILE A 194 5.66 6.34 20.67
C ILE A 194 6.29 7.70 20.94
N LEU A 195 6.53 8.51 19.90
CA LEU A 195 7.10 9.84 20.05
C LEU A 195 6.18 10.76 20.87
N ASN A 196 4.89 10.80 20.55
CA ASN A 196 3.92 11.61 21.31
C ASN A 196 3.85 11.17 22.78
N ALA A 197 3.83 9.85 23.04
CA ALA A 197 3.85 9.34 24.41
C ALA A 197 5.14 9.72 25.16
N LEU A 198 6.30 9.64 24.48
CA LEU A 198 7.58 10.03 25.04
C LEU A 198 7.62 11.53 25.37
N GLU A 199 7.09 12.39 24.51
CA GLU A 199 7.01 13.83 24.75
C GLU A 199 6.15 14.18 25.97
N ILE A 200 4.99 13.52 26.11
CA ILE A 200 4.15 13.65 27.32
C ILE A 200 4.94 13.25 28.57
N LEU A 201 5.65 12.11 28.54
CA LEU A 201 6.46 11.63 29.67
C LEU A 201 7.62 12.58 29.99
N MET A 202 8.29 13.11 28.96
CA MET A 202 9.39 14.06 29.11
C MET A 202 8.93 15.43 29.62
N ALA A 203 7.68 15.82 29.40
CA ALA A 203 7.11 17.02 29.99
C ALA A 203 6.59 16.78 31.42
N TRP A 204 5.95 15.64 31.66
CA TRP A 204 5.32 15.32 32.95
C TRP A 204 6.34 15.01 34.06
N LEU A 205 7.29 14.09 33.82
CA LEU A 205 8.18 13.60 34.88
C LEU A 205 9.20 14.65 35.36
N PRO A 206 9.95 15.32 34.47
CA PRO A 206 11.04 16.21 34.90
C PRO A 206 10.56 17.62 35.26
N PHE A 207 9.48 18.10 34.64
CA PHE A 207 8.98 19.47 34.80
C PHE A 207 7.68 19.54 35.61
N GLY A 208 7.11 18.39 35.99
CA GLY A 208 5.91 18.32 36.82
C GLY A 208 4.66 18.87 36.15
N VAL A 209 4.64 19.00 34.82
CA VAL A 209 3.48 19.54 34.09
C VAL A 209 2.31 18.56 34.25
N PRO A 210 1.18 18.96 34.87
CA PRO A 210 0.09 18.02 35.12
C PRO A 210 -0.48 17.42 33.83
N LEU A 211 -0.80 16.13 33.85
CA LEU A 211 -1.25 15.38 32.67
C LEU A 211 -2.49 16.00 31.99
N ASN A 212 -3.38 16.65 32.73
CA ASN A 212 -4.57 17.31 32.17
C ASN A 212 -4.23 18.55 31.31
N TYR A 213 -3.05 19.16 31.48
CA TYR A 213 -2.56 20.22 30.59
C TYR A 213 -1.85 19.67 29.36
N LEU A 214 -1.25 18.49 29.46
CA LEU A 214 -0.55 17.84 28.35
C LEU A 214 -1.50 17.06 27.43
N LEU A 215 -2.49 16.38 28.00
CA LEU A 215 -3.47 15.55 27.30
C LEU A 215 -4.65 16.40 26.81
N THR A 216 -4.35 17.38 25.97
CA THR A 216 -5.35 18.21 25.29
C THR A 216 -6.13 17.36 24.26
N ALA A 217 -7.25 17.90 23.76
CA ALA A 217 -8.05 17.24 22.74
C ALA A 217 -7.21 16.89 21.48
N ASP A 218 -6.29 17.76 21.07
CA ASP A 218 -5.42 17.54 19.92
C ASP A 218 -4.46 16.38 20.15
N VAL A 219 -3.86 16.29 21.34
CA VAL A 219 -2.96 15.19 21.71
C VAL A 219 -3.71 13.85 21.75
N TRP A 220 -4.92 13.84 22.31
CA TRP A 220 -5.78 12.65 22.25
C TRP A 220 -6.11 12.25 20.82
N PHE A 221 -6.41 13.23 19.96
CA PHE A 221 -6.68 12.98 18.54
C PHE A 221 -5.47 12.31 17.87
N TYR A 222 -4.25 12.84 18.05
CA TYR A 222 -3.04 12.27 17.46
C TYR A 222 -2.73 10.86 17.98
N LEU A 223 -2.92 10.59 19.27
CA LEU A 223 -2.71 9.27 19.86
C LEU A 223 -3.71 8.25 19.31
N ILE A 224 -4.99 8.60 19.29
CA ILE A 224 -6.05 7.72 18.79
C ILE A 224 -5.87 7.48 17.28
N GLU A 225 -5.65 8.55 16.51
CA GLU A 225 -5.36 8.47 15.08
C GLU A 225 -4.14 7.56 14.83
N GLY A 226 -3.04 7.78 15.53
CA GLY A 226 -1.82 6.98 15.36
C GLY A 226 -2.03 5.49 15.64
N VAL A 227 -2.76 5.15 16.71
CA VAL A 227 -3.10 3.75 17.05
C VAL A 227 -3.99 3.13 15.97
N LEU A 228 -5.06 3.84 15.57
CA LEU A 228 -5.98 3.37 14.54
C LEU A 228 -5.26 3.19 13.19
N MET A 229 -4.42 4.15 12.80
CA MET A 229 -3.65 4.09 11.56
C MET A 229 -2.62 2.96 11.58
N THR A 230 -1.98 2.71 12.71
CA THR A 230 -1.06 1.57 12.86
C THR A 230 -1.81 0.25 12.64
N TRP A 231 -2.92 0.06 13.35
CA TRP A 231 -3.73 -1.16 13.25
C TRP A 231 -4.35 -1.33 11.86
N ALA A 232 -4.98 -0.28 11.32
CA ALA A 232 -5.64 -0.31 10.02
C ALA A 232 -4.65 -0.64 8.91
N ASN A 233 -3.46 -0.03 8.91
CA ASN A 233 -2.42 -0.33 7.93
C ASN A 233 -1.89 -1.75 8.07
N GLN A 234 -1.71 -2.25 9.30
CA GLN A 234 -1.28 -3.62 9.52
C GLN A 234 -2.28 -4.62 8.94
N VAL A 235 -3.57 -4.46 9.23
CA VAL A 235 -4.63 -5.33 8.69
C VAL A 235 -4.75 -5.18 7.18
N TYR A 236 -4.74 -3.95 6.67
CA TYR A 236 -4.88 -3.63 5.25
C TYR A 236 -3.79 -4.27 4.39
N TYR A 237 -2.53 -4.10 4.79
CA TYR A 237 -1.39 -4.60 4.00
C TYR A 237 -1.13 -6.08 4.23
N ARG A 238 -1.50 -6.67 5.39
CA ARG A 238 -1.46 -8.13 5.57
C ARG A 238 -2.33 -8.84 4.53
N LYS A 239 -3.54 -8.31 4.28
CA LYS A 239 -4.45 -8.83 3.23
C LYS A 239 -3.93 -8.65 1.79
N ARG A 240 -2.92 -7.81 1.60
CA ARG A 240 -2.37 -7.43 0.29
C ARG A 240 -0.86 -7.72 0.19
N ALA A 241 -0.34 -8.57 1.08
CA ALA A 241 1.10 -8.82 1.17
C ALA A 241 1.67 -9.40 -0.13
N ALA A 242 0.86 -10.17 -0.87
CA ALA A 242 1.22 -10.72 -2.18
C ALA A 242 1.56 -9.65 -3.24
N LEU A 243 1.09 -8.40 -3.06
CA LEU A 243 1.39 -7.30 -3.98
C LEU A 243 2.80 -6.72 -3.79
N PHE A 244 3.44 -6.99 -2.64
CA PHE A 244 4.68 -6.33 -2.23
C PHE A 244 5.86 -7.31 -2.28
N ILE A 245 6.38 -7.53 -3.49
CA ILE A 245 7.42 -8.54 -3.76
C ILE A 245 8.78 -7.95 -4.15
N ASN A 246 8.85 -6.64 -4.46
CA ASN A 246 10.07 -5.95 -4.90
C ASN A 246 11.08 -5.60 -3.79
#